data_AF-A0A8D2DJI6-F1
#
_entry.id   AF-A0A8D2DJI6-F1
#
_cell.length_a   1.000
_cell.length_b   1.000
_cell.length_c   1.000
_cell.angle_alpha   90.00
_cell.angle_beta   90.00
_cell.angle_gamma   90.00
#
_symmetry.space_group_name_H-M   'P 1'
#
loop_
_entity.id
_entity.type
_entity.pdbx_description
1 polymer ?
#
loop_
_entity_poly.entity_id
_entity_poly.type
_entity_poly.pdbx_seq_one_letter_code
_entity_poly.pdbx_strand_id
1 'polypeptide(L)' 'LANSEKQGMRTHAVSVSETDNYTEIIDEEDTYTMPLTRDYEIQRERIELGRCIGEGQFGEVHQGLVMCGCLVYVCGRY' A
#
# COMPACT_ATOMS: atom_id res chain seq x y z
N LEU A 1 54.33 -33.15 25.35
CA LEU A 1 53.42 -32.59 26.38
C LEU A 1 52.82 -31.33 25.81
N ALA A 2 51.51 -31.39 25.50
CA ALA A 2 50.55 -30.27 25.38
C ALA A 2 50.88 -29.12 24.40
N ASN A 3 49.97 -28.51 23.66
CA ASN A 3 48.57 -28.78 23.33
C ASN A 3 48.34 -27.97 22.04
N SER A 4 47.54 -28.54 21.15
CA SER A 4 46.73 -27.84 20.16
C SER A 4 46.08 -26.58 20.76
N GLU A 5 45.95 -25.47 20.03
CA GLU A 5 44.66 -25.08 19.45
C GLU A 5 44.86 -24.08 18.30
N LYS A 6 44.44 -24.50 17.11
CA LYS A 6 44.25 -23.65 15.94
C LYS A 6 43.01 -22.80 16.20
N GLN A 7 43.15 -21.48 16.23
CA GLN A 7 42.01 -20.57 16.14
C GLN A 7 42.01 -19.85 14.79
N GLY A 8 41.99 -20.66 13.75
CA GLY A 8 41.37 -20.28 12.48
C GLY A 8 39.93 -20.78 12.51
N MET A 9 39.03 -20.03 11.88
CA MET A 9 37.58 -20.27 11.71
C MET A 9 36.69 -19.63 12.79
N ARG A 10 36.21 -18.41 12.50
CA ARG A 10 34.77 -18.17 12.61
C ARG A 10 34.25 -18.01 11.20
N THR A 11 33.98 -19.17 10.61
CA THR A 11 33.12 -19.37 9.46
C THR A 11 31.91 -18.43 9.54
N HIS A 12 31.73 -17.63 8.49
CA HIS A 12 30.44 -17.02 8.17
C HIS A 12 29.41 -18.14 8.03
N ALA A 13 28.64 -18.36 9.09
CA ALA A 13 27.44 -19.18 9.05
C ALA A 13 26.48 -18.62 10.09
N VAL A 14 26.10 -17.35 9.93
CA VAL A 14 24.80 -16.91 10.43
C VAL A 14 23.81 -17.48 9.41
N SER A 15 23.32 -18.69 9.66
CA SER A 15 22.09 -19.14 9.02
C SER A 15 20.96 -18.30 9.62
N VAL A 16 20.82 -17.06 9.14
CA VAL A 16 19.54 -16.36 9.20
C VAL A 16 18.64 -17.24 8.35
N SER A 17 17.81 -18.05 8.99
CA SER A 17 16.69 -18.65 8.27
C SER A 17 15.98 -17.49 7.58
N GLU A 18 15.80 -17.58 6.27
CA GLU A 18 15.23 -16.54 5.39
C GLU A 18 13.82 -16.06 5.82
N THR A 19 13.29 -16.63 6.91
CA THR A 19 11.99 -16.40 7.52
C THR A 19 12.00 -15.45 8.73
N ASP A 20 13.16 -15.00 9.25
CA ASP A 20 13.24 -14.16 10.47
C ASP A 20 13.29 -12.64 10.19
N ASN A 21 12.99 -12.22 8.95
CA ASN A 21 12.91 -10.81 8.55
C ASN A 21 11.50 -10.22 8.66
N TYR A 22 10.56 -10.93 9.29
CA TYR A 22 9.22 -10.40 9.52
C TYR A 22 9.27 -9.30 10.58
N THR A 23 9.24 -8.04 10.13
CA THR A 23 9.01 -6.87 10.97
C THR A 23 7.58 -6.41 10.73
N GLU A 24 6.70 -6.70 11.69
CA GLU A 24 5.39 -6.05 11.72
C GLU A 24 5.61 -4.56 11.92
N ILE A 25 5.21 -3.76 10.94
CA ILE A 25 5.07 -2.32 11.15
C ILE A 25 3.87 -2.20 12.07
N ILE A 26 4.10 -1.75 13.31
CA ILE A 26 3.02 -1.42 14.23
C ILE A 26 2.18 -0.34 13.54
N ASP A 27 0.98 -0.69 13.14
CA ASP A 27 -0.02 0.30 12.80
C ASP A 27 -0.50 0.91 14.11
N GLU A 28 -0.42 2.23 14.21
CA GLU A 28 -1.42 2.93 15.00
C GLU A 28 -2.73 2.62 14.27
N GLU A 29 -3.55 1.72 14.84
CA GLU A 29 -4.71 0.94 14.33
C GLU A 29 -5.64 1.64 13.29
N ASP A 30 -5.50 2.95 13.08
CA ASP A 30 -6.33 3.78 12.21
C ASP A 30 -5.57 4.61 11.14
N THR A 31 -4.23 4.65 11.14
CA THR A 31 -3.45 5.60 10.32
C THR A 31 -3.42 5.24 8.83
N TYR A 32 -3.48 3.95 8.51
CA TYR A 32 -3.29 3.48 7.13
C TYR A 32 -4.56 3.59 6.28
N THR A 33 -5.74 3.64 6.90
CA THR A 33 -7.04 3.57 6.21
C THR A 33 -7.94 4.77 6.46
N MET A 34 -7.76 5.48 7.58
CA MET A 34 -8.52 6.67 7.91
C MET A 34 -7.60 7.90 7.98
N PRO A 35 -7.61 8.76 6.95
CA PRO A 35 -6.92 10.03 7.07
C PRO A 35 -7.54 10.86 8.21
N LEU A 36 -6.70 11.56 8.96
CA LEU A 36 -7.15 12.41 10.08
C LEU A 36 -8.10 13.53 9.64
N THR A 37 -8.05 13.94 8.37
CA THR A 37 -8.98 14.90 7.77
C THR A 37 -9.82 14.24 6.69
N ARG A 38 -11.07 14.70 6.54
CA ARG A 38 -12.04 14.15 5.57
C ARG A 38 -12.21 15.04 4.34
N ASP A 39 -11.24 15.91 4.06
CA ASP A 39 -11.33 16.91 2.99
C ASP A 39 -11.35 16.29 1.57
N TYR A 40 -10.98 15.01 1.46
CA TYR A 40 -11.02 14.22 0.22
C TYR A 40 -12.33 13.43 0.05
N GLU A 41 -13.22 13.45 1.05
CA GLU A 41 -14.49 12.73 0.99
C GLU A 41 -15.50 13.50 0.13
N ILE A 42 -15.98 12.85 -0.92
CA ILE A 42 -16.96 13.43 -1.84
C ILE A 42 -18.26 12.66 -1.71
N GLN A 43 -19.35 13.37 -1.41
CA GLN A 43 -20.70 12.81 -1.43
C GLN A 43 -21.03 12.33 -2.85
N ARG A 44 -21.45 11.07 -2.97
CA ARG A 44 -21.74 10.43 -4.26
C ARG A 44 -22.80 11.21 -5.05
N GLU A 45 -23.79 11.76 -4.36
CA GLU A 45 -24.91 12.49 -4.94
C GLU A 45 -24.48 13.81 -5.60
N ARG A 46 -23.28 14.31 -5.29
CA ARG A 46 -22.71 15.53 -5.88
C ARG A 46 -21.95 15.28 -7.18
N ILE A 47 -21.79 14.02 -7.58
CA ILE A 47 -21.03 13.63 -8.76
C ILE A 47 -21.99 13.25 -9.88
N GLU A 48 -21.89 13.96 -11.00
CA GLU A 48 -22.48 13.56 -12.26
C GLU A 48 -21.50 12.65 -13.01
N LEU A 49 -21.86 11.38 -13.20
CA LEU A 49 -21.03 10.42 -13.93
C LEU A 49 -21.13 10.70 -15.44
N GLY A 50 -19.98 10.87 -16.08
CA GLY A 50 -19.84 11.03 -17.52
C GLY A 50 -19.45 9.74 -18.22
N ARG A 51 -18.78 9.88 -19.37
CA ARG A 51 -18.37 8.74 -20.20
C ARG A 51 -17.21 7.94 -19.59
N CYS A 52 -17.14 6.65 -19.91
CA CYS A 52 -15.95 5.83 -19.71
C CYS A 52 -14.82 6.32 -20.62
N ILE A 53 -13.62 6.44 -20.06
CA ILE A 53 -12.39 6.90 -20.73
C ILE A 53 -11.30 5.83 -20.78
N GLY A 54 -11.52 4.67 -20.14
CA GLY A 54 -10.58 3.56 -20.17
C GLY A 54 -10.98 2.44 -19.23
N GLU A 55 -10.37 1.27 -19.43
CA GLU A 55 -10.56 0.08 -18.60
C GLU A 55 -9.22 -0.29 -18.00
N GLY A 56 -9.14 -0.31 -16.66
CA GLY A 56 -7.97 -0.78 -15.92
C GLY A 56 -8.14 -2.23 -15.46
N GLN A 57 -7.10 -2.82 -14.86
CA GLN A 57 -7.17 -4.17 -14.27
C GLN A 57 -8.12 -4.26 -13.06
N PHE A 58 -8.54 -3.12 -12.50
CA PHE A 58 -9.39 -3.07 -11.31
C PHE A 58 -10.75 -2.38 -11.51
N GLY A 59 -11.08 -1.97 -12.75
CA GLY A 59 -12.37 -1.38 -13.09
C GLY A 59 -12.29 -0.40 -14.25
N GLU A 60 -13.45 0.06 -14.70
CA GLU A 60 -13.57 1.13 -15.68
C GLU A 60 -13.25 2.50 -15.05
N VAL A 61 -12.71 3.42 -15.83
CA VAL A 61 -12.45 4.80 -15.40
C VAL A 61 -13.42 5.73 -16.12
N HIS A 62 -14.21 6.45 -15.34
CA HIS A 62 -15.19 7.40 -15.85
C HIS A 62 -14.76 8.83 -15.55
N GLN A 63 -14.99 9.71 -16.51
CA GLN A 63 -14.95 11.15 -16.27
C GLN A 63 -16.20 11.55 -15.48
N GLY A 64 -16.09 12.41 -14.47
CA GLY A 64 -17.23 12.94 -13.72
C GLY A 64 -17.09 14.42 -13.41
N LEU A 65 -18.19 15.07 -13.07
CA LEU A 65 -18.23 16.48 -12.66
C LEU A 65 -18.84 16.59 -11.26
N VAL A 66 -18.19 17.34 -10.39
CA VAL A 66 -18.78 17.77 -9.11
C VAL A 66 -19.62 19.02 -9.38
N MET A 67 -20.72 19.22 -8.66
CA MET A 67 -21.62 20.39 -8.79
C MET A 67 -20.95 21.78 -8.80
N CYS A 68 -19.68 21.93 -8.38
CA CYS A 68 -18.89 23.17 -8.50
C CYS A 68 -18.20 23.32 -9.89
N GLY A 69 -18.39 22.38 -10.81
CA GLY A 69 -17.70 22.31 -12.11
C GLY A 69 -16.33 21.63 -12.07
N CYS A 70 -15.91 21.10 -10.91
CA CYS A 70 -14.63 20.41 -10.77
C CYS A 70 -14.67 19.04 -11.46
N LEU A 71 -13.66 18.77 -12.29
CA LEU A 71 -13.49 17.47 -12.94
C LEU A 71 -12.96 16.43 -11.95
N VAL A 72 -13.59 15.26 -11.93
CA VAL A 72 -13.17 14.10 -11.14
C VAL A 72 -13.08 12.85 -12.03
N TYR A 73 -12.32 11.86 -11.57
CA TYR A 73 -12.23 10.55 -12.21
C TYR A 73 -12.72 9.49 -11.24
N VAL A 74 -13.67 8.67 -11.69
CA VAL A 74 -14.35 7.68 -10.84
C VAL A 74 -14.02 6.29 -11.36
N CYS A 75 -13.48 5.45 -10.49
CA CYS A 75 -13.33 4.03 -10.77
C CYS A 75 -14.70 3.35 -10.60
N GLY A 76 -15.23 2.78 -11.69
CA GLY A 76 -16.41 1.94 -11.71
C GLY A 76 -16.09 0.50 -11.30
N ARG A 77 -17.11 -0.26 -10.92
CA ARG A 77 -17.00 -1.72 -10.76
C ARG A 77 -17.19 -2.42 -12.10
N TYR A 78 -16.62 -3.61 -12.23
CA TYR A 78 -17.03 -4.62 -13.22
C TYR A 78 -18.41 -5.17 -12.92
#